data_AF-A0A397SWH3-F1
#
_entry.id   AF-A0A397SWH3-F1
#
_cell.length_a   1.000
_cell.length_b   1.000
_cell.length_c   1.000
_cell.angle_alpha   90.00
_cell.angle_beta   90.00
_cell.angle_gamma   90.00
#
_symmetry.space_group_name_H-M   'P 1'
#
loop_
_entity.id
_entity.type
_entity.pdbx_description
1 polymer ?
#
loop_
_entity_poly.entity_id
_entity_poly.type
_entity_poly.pdbx_seq_one_letter_code
_entity_poly.pdbx_strand_id
1 'polypeptide(L)'
;MMNKYRVIKDNNKRKDVDALAEELVINVIRIFYFRLSIQEPIAEYRWFKNNEQINKTYMKSSWDEDEIDNMVVEVCSFPLIYKPSPDAPYGFKVCTPAKVFPGQVAKQGLMEKLKTSIGRKFRNLYSSSDVPAPSLDINEDEYDTSSSDSVELN
;
A
#
# COMPACT_ATOMS: atom_id res chain seq x y z
N MET A 1 -14.24 7.78 -6.86
CA MET A 1 -14.43 7.00 -8.10
C MET A 1 -13.07 6.59 -8.66
N MET A 2 -12.91 5.35 -9.13
CA MET A 2 -11.60 4.77 -9.50
C MET A 2 -10.92 5.47 -10.69
N ASN A 3 -11.70 6.15 -11.52
CA ASN A 3 -11.25 6.90 -12.70
C ASN A 3 -10.25 8.02 -12.40
N LYS A 4 -10.11 8.43 -11.14
CA LYS A 4 -9.06 9.37 -10.69
C LYS A 4 -7.65 8.77 -10.85
N TYR A 5 -7.50 7.47 -10.68
CA TYR A 5 -6.21 6.79 -10.69
C TYR A 5 -5.90 6.08 -12.00
N ARG A 6 -6.94 5.64 -12.73
CA ARG A 6 -6.79 4.92 -14.01
C ARG A 6 -8.03 5.06 -14.88
N VAL A 7 -7.83 5.24 -16.20
CA VAL A 7 -8.91 5.20 -17.20
C VAL A 7 -8.68 4.01 -18.14
N ILE A 8 -9.71 3.16 -18.29
CA ILE A 8 -9.70 2.04 -19.25
C ILE A 8 -10.41 2.50 -20.53
N LYS A 9 -9.66 2.65 -21.62
CA LYS A 9 -10.19 3.13 -22.92
C LYS A 9 -11.03 2.08 -23.64
N ASP A 10 -10.66 0.81 -23.51
CA ASP A 10 -11.37 -0.31 -24.13
C ASP A 10 -12.67 -0.60 -23.39
N ASN A 11 -13.80 -0.49 -24.10
CA ASN A 11 -15.13 -0.61 -23.50
C ASN A 11 -15.45 -2.03 -23.03
N ASN A 12 -14.96 -3.06 -23.73
CA ASN A 12 -15.19 -4.45 -23.35
C ASN A 12 -14.39 -4.77 -22.08
N LYS A 13 -13.09 -4.42 -22.07
CA LYS A 13 -12.26 -4.59 -20.88
C LYS A 13 -12.78 -3.83 -19.67
N ARG A 14 -13.36 -2.64 -19.89
CA ARG A 14 -13.97 -1.86 -18.80
C ARG A 14 -15.14 -2.62 -18.19
N LYS A 15 -16.07 -3.12 -19.01
CA LYS A 15 -17.21 -3.92 -18.54
C LYS A 15 -16.76 -5.16 -17.78
N ASP A 16 -15.76 -5.87 -18.29
CA ASP A 16 -15.23 -7.07 -17.63
C ASP A 16 -14.60 -6.75 -16.27
N VAL A 17 -13.83 -5.66 -16.20
CA VAL A 17 -13.22 -5.19 -14.94
C VAL A 17 -14.29 -4.73 -13.94
N ASP A 18 -15.32 -4.02 -14.40
CA ASP A 18 -16.41 -3.56 -13.54
C ASP A 18 -17.20 -4.74 -12.95
N ALA A 19 -17.52 -5.75 -13.77
CA ALA A 19 -18.18 -6.97 -13.31
C ALA A 19 -17.31 -7.77 -12.32
N LEU A 20 -16.01 -7.90 -12.61
CA LEU A 20 -15.07 -8.56 -11.70
C LEU A 20 -14.95 -7.80 -10.37
N ALA A 21 -14.94 -6.46 -10.42
CA ALA A 21 -14.88 -5.63 -9.22
C ALA A 21 -16.12 -5.83 -8.34
N GLU A 22 -17.32 -5.88 -8.94
CA GLU A 22 -18.57 -6.18 -8.25
C GLU A 22 -18.48 -7.55 -7.54
N GLU A 23 -18.07 -8.59 -8.26
CA GLU A 23 -17.93 -9.94 -7.69
C GLU A 23 -16.90 -9.97 -6.55
N LEU A 24 -15.77 -9.29 -6.71
CA LEU A 24 -14.73 -9.18 -5.69
C LEU A 24 -15.26 -8.51 -4.41
N VAL A 25 -16.02 -7.42 -4.51
CA VAL A 25 -16.62 -6.74 -3.36
C VAL A 25 -17.58 -7.69 -2.62
N ILE A 26 -18.44 -8.38 -3.35
CA ILE A 26 -19.36 -9.37 -2.76
C ILE A 26 -18.57 -10.49 -2.05
N ASN A 27 -17.50 -10.98 -2.67
CA ASN A 27 -16.65 -12.02 -2.10
C ASN A 27 -15.94 -11.57 -0.82
N VAL A 28 -15.43 -10.34 -0.77
CA VAL A 28 -14.82 -9.74 0.42
C VAL A 28 -15.87 -9.67 1.54
N ILE A 29 -17.05 -9.12 1.27
CA ILE A 29 -18.10 -9.01 2.28
C ILE A 29 -18.50 -10.41 2.79
N ARG A 30 -18.71 -11.35 1.88
CA ARG A 30 -19.07 -12.74 2.19
C ARG A 30 -18.03 -13.42 3.09
N ILE A 31 -16.74 -13.22 2.84
CA ILE A 31 -15.69 -13.81 3.65
C ILE A 31 -15.62 -13.13 5.02
N PHE A 32 -15.40 -11.82 5.04
CA PHE A 32 -15.01 -11.12 6.27
C PHE A 32 -16.17 -10.84 7.23
N TYR A 33 -17.39 -10.62 6.74
CA TYR A 33 -18.53 -10.33 7.61
C TYR A 33 -19.32 -11.59 7.99
N PHE A 34 -19.44 -12.54 7.07
CA PHE A 34 -20.25 -13.73 7.28
C PHE A 34 -19.42 -14.96 7.63
N ARG A 35 -18.51 -15.39 6.74
CA ARG A 35 -17.83 -16.68 6.90
C ARG A 35 -16.89 -16.77 8.09
N LEU A 36 -16.20 -15.68 8.46
CA LEU A 36 -15.31 -15.70 9.62
C LEU A 36 -16.09 -15.78 10.95
N SER A 37 -17.24 -15.10 11.02
CA SER A 37 -18.07 -14.98 12.22
C SER A 37 -18.84 -16.24 12.59
N ILE A 38 -19.07 -17.15 11.64
CA ILE A 38 -19.89 -18.35 11.84
C ILE A 38 -19.07 -19.63 12.11
N GLN A 39 -17.74 -19.54 12.12
CA GLN A 39 -16.88 -20.67 12.44
C GLN A 39 -16.66 -20.78 13.95
N GLU A 40 -16.60 -22.00 14.49
CA GLU A 40 -16.16 -22.24 15.86
C GLU A 40 -14.73 -22.82 15.87
N PRO A 41 -13.80 -22.27 16.68
CA PRO A 41 -13.84 -20.93 17.27
C PRO A 41 -13.85 -19.83 16.18
N ILE A 42 -14.35 -18.64 16.55
CA ILE A 42 -14.46 -17.48 15.64
C ILE A 42 -13.08 -17.17 15.09
N ALA A 43 -13.00 -17.08 13.76
CA ALA A 43 -11.75 -16.75 13.10
C ALA A 43 -11.54 -15.24 13.10
N GLU A 44 -10.31 -14.83 13.40
CA GLU A 44 -9.86 -13.44 13.36
C GLU A 44 -8.97 -13.21 12.13
N TYR A 45 -8.75 -11.93 11.80
CA TYR A 45 -7.84 -11.57 10.72
C TYR A 45 -6.93 -10.39 11.10
N ARG A 46 -5.70 -10.40 10.58
CA ARG A 46 -4.71 -9.33 10.77
C ARG A 46 -4.09 -8.91 9.45
N TRP A 47 -4.11 -7.61 9.20
CA TRP A 47 -3.31 -6.97 8.15
C TRP A 47 -1.95 -6.57 8.69
N PHE A 48 -0.91 -6.79 7.90
CA PHE A 48 0.45 -6.37 8.24
C PHE A 48 0.75 -5.03 7.60
N LYS A 49 1.30 -4.11 8.39
CA LYS A 49 1.70 -2.77 7.96
C LYS A 49 3.03 -2.82 7.20
N ASN A 50 3.25 -1.76 6.44
CA ASN A 50 4.54 -1.51 5.82
C ASN A 50 5.66 -1.46 6.89
N ASN A 51 6.82 -2.03 6.59
CA ASN A 51 7.99 -2.18 7.46
C ASN A 51 7.84 -3.19 8.62
N GLU A 52 6.74 -3.93 8.74
CA GLU A 52 6.69 -5.06 9.67
C GLU A 52 7.64 -6.18 9.21
N GLN A 53 8.36 -6.81 10.14
CA GLN A 53 9.26 -7.91 9.79
C GLN A 53 8.50 -9.10 9.22
N ILE A 54 9.09 -9.74 8.21
CA ILE A 54 8.49 -10.94 7.61
C ILE A 54 8.60 -12.10 8.59
N ASN A 55 7.49 -12.83 8.74
CA ASN A 55 7.45 -14.04 9.54
C ASN A 55 6.96 -15.22 8.70
N LYS A 56 7.84 -16.18 8.45
CA LYS A 56 7.57 -17.36 7.59
C LYS A 56 6.48 -18.28 8.15
N THR A 57 6.20 -18.22 9.46
CA THR A 57 5.19 -19.08 10.09
C THR A 57 3.78 -18.74 9.64
N TYR A 58 3.49 -17.46 9.38
CA TYR A 58 2.13 -16.99 9.09
C TYR A 58 2.04 -16.01 7.91
N MET A 59 3.15 -15.80 7.20
CA MET A 59 3.20 -15.04 5.95
C MET A 59 3.70 -15.91 4.80
N LYS A 60 3.20 -15.65 3.59
CA LYS A 60 3.56 -16.34 2.36
C LYS A 60 3.82 -15.36 1.22
N SER A 61 4.85 -15.65 0.43
CA SER A 61 5.15 -15.00 -0.86
C SER A 61 6.11 -15.85 -1.69
N SER A 62 6.59 -15.30 -2.80
CA SER A 62 7.60 -15.85 -3.70
C SER A 62 8.99 -15.29 -3.39
N TRP A 63 9.50 -15.50 -2.17
CA TRP A 63 10.87 -15.15 -1.79
C TRP A 63 11.72 -16.41 -1.63
N ASP A 64 13.02 -16.28 -1.87
CA ASP A 64 14.00 -17.32 -1.56
C ASP A 64 14.23 -17.38 -0.05
N GLU A 65 14.29 -18.58 0.51
CA GLU A 65 14.27 -18.77 1.97
C GLU A 65 15.50 -18.17 2.68
N ASP A 66 16.59 -17.95 1.95
CA ASP A 66 17.90 -17.53 2.45
C ASP A 66 18.04 -16.01 2.66
N GLU A 67 17.11 -15.19 2.16
CA GLU A 67 17.23 -13.72 2.19
C GLU A 67 16.25 -13.02 3.16
N ILE A 68 15.47 -13.78 3.93
CA ILE A 68 14.29 -13.26 4.64
C ILE A 68 14.64 -12.39 5.85
N ASP A 69 15.80 -12.58 6.48
CA ASP A 69 16.18 -11.91 7.73
C ASP A 69 16.24 -10.37 7.61
N ASN A 70 16.40 -9.85 6.39
CA ASN A 70 16.46 -8.40 6.12
C ASN A 70 15.21 -7.87 5.40
N MET A 71 14.20 -8.73 5.18
CA MET A 71 13.00 -8.35 4.46
C MET A 71 11.91 -7.86 5.41
N VAL A 72 11.18 -6.86 4.95
CA VAL A 72 9.99 -6.32 5.60
C VAL A 72 8.80 -6.39 4.68
N VAL A 73 7.60 -6.31 5.24
CA VAL A 73 6.38 -6.18 4.46
C VAL A 73 6.40 -4.82 3.76
N GLU A 74 6.38 -4.82 2.43
CA GLU A 74 6.11 -3.63 1.63
C GLU A 74 4.59 -3.46 1.45
N VAL A 75 3.93 -4.56 1.04
CA VAL A 75 2.48 -4.61 0.81
C VAL A 75 1.90 -5.91 1.38
N CYS A 76 0.82 -5.80 2.14
CA CYS A 76 -0.02 -6.95 2.52
C CYS A 76 -1.25 -6.98 1.62
N SER A 77 -1.32 -7.97 0.72
CA SER A 77 -2.40 -8.11 -0.27
C SER A 77 -3.56 -8.99 0.19
N PHE A 78 -3.33 -9.83 1.19
CA PHE A 78 -4.36 -10.63 1.84
C PHE A 78 -3.98 -10.84 3.32
N PRO A 79 -4.92 -10.69 4.26
CA PRO A 79 -4.59 -10.73 5.68
C PRO A 79 -4.31 -12.16 6.14
N LEU A 80 -3.64 -12.27 7.29
CA LEU A 80 -3.58 -13.53 8.03
C LEU A 80 -4.98 -13.81 8.56
N ILE A 81 -5.49 -15.02 8.36
CA ILE A 81 -6.70 -15.52 9.02
C ILE A 81 -6.27 -16.60 10.02
N TYR A 82 -6.69 -16.45 11.27
CA TYR A 82 -6.27 -17.32 12.37
C TYR A 82 -7.41 -17.59 13.35
N LYS A 83 -7.23 -18.62 14.17
CA LYS A 83 -8.14 -18.98 15.25
C LYS A 83 -7.39 -19.01 16.57
N PRO A 84 -7.90 -18.38 17.64
CA PRO A 84 -7.36 -18.56 18.98
C PRO A 84 -7.29 -20.06 19.33
N SER A 85 -6.15 -20.48 19.88
CA SER A 85 -5.89 -21.89 20.20
C SER A 85 -4.87 -21.96 21.34
N PRO A 86 -5.31 -22.22 22.59
CA PRO A 86 -4.41 -22.29 23.75
C PRO A 86 -3.29 -23.33 23.60
N ASP A 87 -3.59 -24.42 22.88
CA ASP A 87 -2.65 -25.52 22.66
C ASP A 87 -1.62 -25.25 21.55
N ALA A 88 -1.77 -24.15 20.82
CA ALA A 88 -0.86 -23.82 19.71
C ALA A 88 0.37 -23.05 20.22
N PRO A 89 1.56 -23.23 19.61
CA PRO A 89 2.81 -22.61 20.07
C PRO A 89 2.77 -21.07 20.20
N TYR A 90 1.94 -20.43 19.37
CA TYR A 90 1.79 -18.97 19.33
C TYR A 90 0.44 -18.48 19.89
N GLY A 91 -0.32 -19.36 20.57
CA GLY A 91 -1.66 -19.07 21.07
C GLY A 91 -2.74 -18.98 19.99
N PHE A 92 -2.39 -19.25 18.73
CA PHE A 92 -3.33 -19.31 17.62
C PHE A 92 -2.92 -20.35 16.58
N LYS A 93 -3.91 -20.83 15.83
CA LYS A 93 -3.75 -21.68 14.65
C LYS A 93 -3.98 -20.87 13.39
N VAL A 94 -3.03 -20.91 12.47
CA VAL A 94 -3.16 -20.28 11.14
C VAL A 94 -4.20 -21.06 10.32
N CYS A 95 -5.21 -20.36 9.82
CA CYS A 95 -6.18 -20.91 8.86
C CYS A 95 -5.78 -20.53 7.43
N THR A 96 -5.31 -19.30 7.23
CA THR A 96 -4.80 -18.83 5.94
C THR A 96 -3.65 -17.87 6.19
N PRO A 97 -2.44 -18.14 5.69
CA PRO A 97 -1.31 -17.23 5.87
C PRO A 97 -1.57 -15.91 5.14
N ALA A 98 -1.01 -14.82 5.64
CA ALA A 98 -1.06 -13.55 4.92
C ALA A 98 -0.27 -13.64 3.62
N LYS A 99 -0.78 -13.00 2.57
CA LYS A 99 -0.05 -12.83 1.31
C LYS A 99 0.61 -11.45 1.32
N VAL A 100 1.92 -11.44 1.50
CA VAL A 100 2.69 -10.19 1.59
C VAL A 100 3.76 -10.11 0.49
N PHE A 101 4.12 -8.91 0.10
CA PHE A 101 5.22 -8.65 -0.83
C PHE A 101 6.40 -8.08 -0.04
N PRO A 102 7.59 -8.66 -0.17
CA PRO A 102 8.77 -8.21 0.55
C PRO A 102 9.31 -6.92 -0.05
N GLY A 103 9.67 -5.98 0.81
CA GLY A 103 10.58 -4.88 0.50
C GLY A 103 11.88 -5.09 1.27
N GLN A 104 12.99 -4.59 0.71
CA GLN A 104 14.24 -4.56 1.45
C GLN A 104 14.26 -3.32 2.35
N VAL A 105 14.70 -3.48 3.59
CA VAL A 105 15.06 -2.31 4.39
C VAL A 105 16.28 -1.68 3.73
N ALA A 106 16.10 -0.57 3.03
CA ALA A 106 17.21 0.29 2.66
C ALA A 106 17.96 0.58 3.95
N LYS A 107 19.19 0.07 4.10
CA LYS A 107 20.02 0.32 5.28
C LYS A 107 20.05 1.84 5.47
N GLN A 108 19.30 2.35 6.44
CA GLN A 108 19.25 3.78 6.75
C GLN A 108 20.65 4.32 7.05
N GLY A 109 21.61 3.43 7.38
CA GLY A 109 23.03 3.74 7.50
C GLY A 109 23.76 4.17 6.22
N LEU A 110 23.29 3.84 5.00
CA LEU A 110 23.94 4.31 3.76
C LEU A 110 23.60 5.78 3.47
N MET A 111 22.34 6.18 3.68
CA MET A 111 21.92 7.58 3.50
C MET A 111 22.45 8.49 4.62
N GLU A 112 22.55 8.01 5.87
CA GLU A 112 23.17 8.78 6.96
C GLU A 112 24.71 8.93 6.79
N LYS A 113 25.39 7.90 6.24
CA LYS A 113 26.81 8.04 5.86
C LYS A 113 27.03 8.99 4.68
N LEU A 114 26.08 9.06 3.74
CA LEU A 114 26.17 9.98 2.61
C LEU A 114 25.93 11.45 3.04
N LYS A 115 25.00 11.70 3.97
CA LYS A 115 24.79 13.03 4.56
C LYS A 115 26.01 13.53 5.35
N THR A 116 26.66 12.66 6.11
CA THR A 116 27.82 13.02 6.98
C THR A 116 29.15 13.15 6.23
N SER A 117 29.24 12.60 5.01
CA SER A 117 30.42 12.71 4.13
C SER A 117 30.33 13.89 3.16
N ILE A 118 29.13 14.26 2.69
CA ILE A 118 28.91 15.44 1.83
C ILE A 118 28.96 16.75 2.63
N GLY A 119 28.51 16.77 3.89
CA GLY A 119 28.47 17.97 4.74
C GLY A 119 29.84 18.55 5.16
N ARG A 120 30.96 17.85 4.88
CA ARG A 120 32.31 18.31 5.21
C ARG A 120 33.11 18.87 4.04
N LYS A 121 32.67 18.70 2.79
CA LYS A 121 33.50 19.02 1.60
C LYS A 121 33.04 20.22 0.76
N PHE A 122 31.89 20.83 1.05
CA PHE A 122 31.35 21.93 0.24
C PHE A 122 31.39 23.33 0.90
N ARG A 123 32.11 23.51 2.02
CA ARG A 123 32.14 24.83 2.69
C ARG A 123 33.17 25.81 2.15
N ASN A 124 34.14 25.37 1.34
CA ASN A 124 35.19 26.23 0.80
C ASN A 124 35.46 25.90 -0.68
N LEU A 125 34.57 26.28 -1.59
CA LEU A 125 34.88 26.50 -3.03
C LEU A 125 33.58 26.87 -3.75
N TYR A 126 33.24 28.16 -3.71
CA TYR A 126 33.00 29.02 -4.89
C TYR A 126 32.29 30.29 -4.43
N SER A 127 33.10 31.33 -4.29
CA SER A 127 32.69 32.72 -4.39
C SER A 127 32.20 33.00 -5.81
N SER A 128 31.03 33.65 -5.92
CA SER A 128 30.58 34.51 -7.01
C SER A 128 30.59 33.97 -8.45
N SER A 129 29.41 33.69 -9.01
CA SER A 129 28.92 34.31 -10.26
C SER A 129 27.50 33.83 -10.61
N ASP A 130 26.70 34.78 -11.07
CA ASP A 130 25.27 34.74 -11.38
C ASP A 130 24.86 33.81 -12.54
N VAL A 131 23.83 32.97 -12.34
CA VAL A 131 22.74 32.65 -13.29
C VAL A 131 21.55 32.07 -12.49
N PRO A 132 20.29 32.54 -12.65
CA PRO A 132 19.15 31.98 -11.92
C PRO A 132 18.67 30.66 -12.52
N ALA A 133 18.38 29.68 -11.66
CA ALA A 133 17.69 28.44 -12.02
C ALA A 133 16.19 28.71 -12.32
N PRO A 134 15.53 27.92 -13.18
CA PRO A 134 14.13 28.14 -13.54
C PRO A 134 13.21 27.96 -12.32
N SER A 135 12.41 28.97 -12.00
CA SER A 135 11.31 28.87 -11.05
C SER A 135 10.18 28.01 -11.65
N LEU A 136 9.72 27.02 -10.89
CA LEU A 136 8.39 26.45 -11.08
C LEU A 136 7.46 27.24 -10.17
N ASP A 137 6.88 28.29 -10.73
CA ASP A 137 5.83 29.06 -10.06
C ASP A 137 4.58 28.18 -9.93
N ILE A 138 4.23 27.86 -8.69
CA ILE A 138 2.92 27.34 -8.34
C ILE A 138 2.03 28.57 -8.18
N ASN A 139 1.23 28.86 -9.19
CA ASN A 139 0.13 29.82 -9.06
C ASN A 139 -1.01 29.14 -8.30
N GLU A 140 -1.04 29.34 -6.99
CA GLU A 140 -2.28 29.31 -6.22
C GLU A 140 -2.95 30.67 -6.48
N ASP A 141 -3.96 30.69 -7.35
CA ASP A 141 -5.07 31.67 -7.40
C ASP A 141 -5.69 31.68 -8.80
N GLU A 142 -6.75 30.89 -9.02
CA GLU A 142 -7.87 31.34 -9.87
C GLU A 142 -9.13 30.50 -9.57
N TYR A 143 -10.03 31.10 -8.80
CA TYR A 143 -11.45 30.74 -8.78
C TYR A 143 -12.06 31.15 -10.11
N ASP A 144 -12.95 30.32 -10.68
CA ASP A 144 -14.12 30.94 -11.29
C ASP A 144 -15.40 30.13 -11.12
N THR A 145 -16.40 30.89 -10.70
CA THR A 145 -17.78 30.51 -10.41
C THR A 145 -18.66 30.97 -11.56
N SER A 146 -19.69 30.16 -11.83
CA SER A 146 -20.90 30.46 -12.61
C SER A 146 -20.84 30.32 -14.15
N SER A 147 -21.71 29.46 -14.66
CA SER A 147 -22.78 29.94 -15.52
C SER A 147 -24.04 29.10 -15.28
N SER A 148 -25.10 29.80 -14.92
CA SER A 148 -26.49 29.40 -14.98
C SER A 148 -26.92 29.02 -16.40
N ASP A 149 -27.84 28.06 -16.51
CA ASP A 149 -29.00 28.19 -17.40
C ASP A 149 -30.17 27.35 -16.87
N SER A 150 -31.31 28.02 -16.79
CA SER A 150 -32.63 27.64 -16.28
C SER A 150 -33.47 26.89 -17.32
N VAL A 151 -34.27 25.89 -16.92
CA VAL A 151 -35.60 25.64 -17.53
C VAL A 151 -36.60 25.08 -16.51
N GLU A 152 -37.82 25.59 -16.67
CA GLU A 152 -39.09 25.61 -15.93
C GLU A 152 -39.68 24.33 -15.31
N LEU A 153 -40.50 24.61 -14.28
CA LEU A 153 -41.57 23.78 -13.74
C LEU A 153 -42.72 23.64 -14.74
N ASN A 154 -43.23 22.41 -14.89
CA ASN A 154 -44.65 22.10 -15.06
C ASN A 154 -44.92 20.72 -14.46
#